data_AF-A0A955P4A6-F1
#
_entry.id   AF-A0A955P4A6-F1
#
_cell.length_a   1.000
_cell.length_b   1.000
_cell.length_c   1.000
_cell.angle_alpha   90.00
_cell.angle_beta   90.00
_cell.angle_gamma   90.00
#
_symmetry.space_group_name_H-M   'P 1'
#
loop_
_entity.id
_entity.type
_entity.pdbx_description
1 polymer ?
#
loop_
_entity_poly.entity_id
_entity_poly.type
_entity_poly.pdbx_seq_one_letter_code
_entity_poly.pdbx_strand_id
1 'polypeptide(L)'
;TNHVCRMKRSDGSLEIGQEIDCSGWYSCTTKEGLRVAFTTVEKGPAITSNEASVLISPDGFNWKKAGSYKKDAWRPMKIFKYGVLACPSGEMSIDEFYLSGEGLVGLDGKSVKVRIGKDVL
;
A
#
# COMPACT_ATOMS: atom_id res chain seq x y z
N THR A 1 5.82 -13.93 7.32
CA THR A 1 5.17 -13.18 6.23
C THR A 1 4.02 -12.39 6.82
N ASN A 2 3.63 -11.29 6.17
CA ASN A 2 2.46 -10.51 6.57
C ASN A 2 1.22 -11.04 5.85
N HIS A 3 0.05 -10.93 6.46
CA HIS A 3 -1.20 -11.46 5.93
C HIS A 3 -2.32 -10.42 6.00
N VAL A 4 -3.24 -10.50 5.05
CA VAL A 4 -4.53 -9.84 5.15
C VAL A 4 -5.41 -10.66 6.09
N CYS A 5 -6.04 -10.02 7.05
CA CYS A 5 -6.90 -10.70 8.02
C CYS A 5 -8.29 -10.06 8.05
N ARG A 6 -9.33 -10.88 8.19
CA ARG A 6 -10.70 -10.43 8.43
C ARG A 6 -11.15 -10.94 9.78
N MET A 7 -11.53 -10.02 10.66
CA MET A 7 -12.02 -10.36 11.99
C MET A 7 -13.53 -10.11 12.08
N LYS A 8 -14.28 -11.12 12.49
CA LYS A 8 -15.70 -10.97 12.80
C LYS A 8 -15.83 -10.50 14.25
N ARG A 9 -16.25 -9.25 14.42
CA ARG A 9 -16.30 -8.58 15.73
C ARG A 9 -17.26 -9.23 16.72
N SER A 10 -18.30 -9.92 16.25
CA SER A 10 -19.35 -10.49 17.11
C SER A 10 -18.86 -11.68 17.94
N ASP A 11 -17.94 -12.49 17.39
CA ASP A 11 -17.45 -13.72 18.02
C ASP A 11 -15.92 -13.78 18.12
N GLY A 12 -15.22 -12.75 17.62
CA GLY A 12 -13.76 -12.68 17.64
C GLY A 12 -13.09 -13.64 16.67
N SER A 13 -13.84 -14.32 15.80
CA SER A 13 -13.23 -15.22 14.81
C SER A 13 -12.36 -14.44 13.83
N LEU A 14 -11.21 -15.03 13.51
CA LEU A 14 -10.20 -14.46 12.62
C LEU A 14 -10.04 -15.37 11.40
N GLU A 15 -10.28 -14.81 10.23
CA GLU A 15 -9.97 -15.41 8.95
C GLU A 15 -8.63 -14.83 8.47
N ILE A 16 -7.64 -15.70 8.25
CA ILE A 16 -6.35 -15.33 7.67
C ILE A 16 -6.44 -15.56 6.17
N GLY A 17 -6.23 -14.48 5.40
CA GLY A 17 -6.28 -14.48 3.95
C GLY A 17 -4.89 -14.52 3.31
N GLN A 18 -4.78 -13.90 2.14
CA GLN A 18 -3.56 -13.87 1.35
C GLN A 18 -2.36 -13.23 2.06
N GLU A 19 -1.16 -13.61 1.66
CA GLU A 19 0.07 -12.93 2.04
C GLU A 19 0.20 -11.55 1.37
N ILE A 20 0.91 -10.65 2.05
CA ILE A 20 1.40 -9.38 1.50
C ILE A 20 2.90 -9.24 1.80
N ASP A 21 3.64 -8.67 0.84
CA ASP A 21 5.11 -8.70 0.85
C ASP A 21 5.76 -7.87 1.98
N CYS A 22 5.01 -6.92 2.53
CA CYS A 22 5.53 -5.86 3.41
C CYS A 22 4.42 -5.42 4.38
N SER A 23 4.78 -4.66 5.40
CA SER A 23 3.79 -4.15 6.37
C SER A 23 2.81 -3.24 5.67
N GLY A 24 1.52 -3.56 5.78
CA GLY A 24 0.44 -2.87 5.08
C GLY A 24 -0.33 -1.92 5.98
N TRP A 25 -0.80 -0.81 5.43
CA TRP A 25 -1.78 0.06 6.06
C TRP A 25 -2.91 0.42 5.11
N TYR A 26 -4.11 0.62 5.66
CA TYR A 26 -5.22 1.14 4.90
C TYR A 26 -5.02 2.63 4.63
N SER A 27 -5.27 3.05 3.39
CA SER A 27 -5.12 4.44 2.98
C SER A 27 -6.47 5.12 2.81
N CYS A 28 -7.29 4.66 1.85
CA CYS A 28 -8.55 5.30 1.51
C CYS A 28 -9.50 4.33 0.80
N THR A 29 -10.73 4.79 0.59
CA THR A 29 -11.66 4.23 -0.40
C THR A 29 -11.92 5.30 -1.43
N THR A 30 -11.79 4.96 -2.71
CA THR A 30 -12.09 5.85 -3.84
C THR A 30 -13.60 6.07 -3.98
N LYS A 31 -14.02 7.09 -4.72
CA LYS A 31 -15.45 7.34 -5.01
C LYS A 31 -16.14 6.17 -5.70
N GLU A 32 -15.38 5.35 -6.44
CA GLU A 32 -15.85 4.13 -7.09
C GLU A 32 -15.97 2.93 -6.13
N GLY A 33 -15.64 3.10 -4.84
CA GLY A 33 -15.73 2.05 -3.83
C GLY A 33 -14.50 1.13 -3.76
N LEU A 34 -13.45 1.41 -4.54
CA LEU A 34 -12.20 0.65 -4.48
C LEU A 34 -11.41 1.03 -3.22
N ARG A 35 -11.05 0.04 -2.41
CA ARG A 35 -10.18 0.22 -1.23
C ARG A 35 -8.73 0.21 -1.67
N VAL A 36 -7.95 1.12 -1.10
CA VAL A 36 -6.51 1.24 -1.36
C VAL A 36 -5.75 1.08 -0.05
N ALA A 37 -4.71 0.28 -0.09
CA ALA A 37 -3.73 0.11 0.96
C ALA A 37 -2.33 0.31 0.38
N PHE A 38 -1.39 0.67 1.23
CA PHE A 38 0.01 0.73 0.84
C PHE A 38 0.85 -0.19 1.70
N THR A 39 2.01 -0.59 1.18
CA THR A 39 3.03 -1.26 2.00
C THR A 39 4.23 -0.37 2.23
N THR A 40 4.96 -0.64 3.32
CA THR A 40 6.23 0.03 3.65
C THR A 40 7.39 -0.97 3.74
N VAL A 41 8.56 -0.56 3.27
CA VAL A 41 9.79 -1.36 3.28
C VAL A 41 10.57 -1.09 4.57
N GLU A 42 10.06 -1.59 5.69
CA GLU A 42 10.70 -1.45 7.00
C GLU A 42 11.69 -2.60 7.29
N LYS A 43 12.23 -2.65 8.52
CA LYS A 43 13.06 -3.77 8.96
C LYS A 43 12.22 -4.81 9.68
N GLY A 44 12.27 -6.05 9.22
CA GLY A 44 11.68 -7.16 9.96
C GLY A 44 11.70 -8.46 9.15
N PRO A 45 11.57 -9.61 9.82
CA PRO A 45 11.57 -10.92 9.17
C PRO A 45 10.32 -11.15 8.30
N ALA A 46 9.27 -10.34 8.47
CA ALA A 46 8.05 -10.40 7.67
C ALA A 46 8.09 -9.50 6.42
N ILE A 47 9.16 -8.72 6.23
CA ILE A 47 9.37 -7.86 5.07
C ILE A 47 10.12 -8.67 4.01
N THR A 48 9.39 -9.12 2.98
CA THR A 48 9.90 -10.04 1.95
C THR A 48 10.16 -9.36 0.60
N SER A 49 9.90 -8.05 0.49
CA SER A 49 10.19 -7.25 -0.70
C SER A 49 10.95 -5.97 -0.34
N ASN A 50 11.68 -5.43 -1.31
CA ASN A 50 12.31 -4.11 -1.23
C ASN A 50 11.48 -3.02 -1.92
N GLU A 51 10.19 -3.27 -2.17
CA GLU A 51 9.29 -2.33 -2.83
C GLU A 51 8.09 -1.96 -1.95
N ALA A 52 7.78 -0.67 -1.90
CA ALA A 52 6.51 -0.18 -1.37
C ALA A 52 5.45 -0.33 -2.47
N SER A 53 4.35 -1.02 -2.16
CA SER A 53 3.31 -1.39 -3.12
C SER A 53 2.04 -0.59 -2.91
N VAL A 54 1.34 -0.29 -4.00
CA VAL A 54 -0.06 0.12 -4.01
C VAL A 54 -0.92 -1.12 -4.15
N LEU A 55 -1.70 -1.42 -3.13
CA LEU A 55 -2.63 -2.54 -3.09
C LEU A 55 -4.05 -2.03 -3.25
N ILE A 56 -4.86 -2.74 -4.04
CA ILE A 56 -6.26 -2.40 -4.26
C ILE A 56 -7.16 -3.60 -4.00
N SER A 57 -8.39 -3.32 -3.52
CA SER A 57 -9.36 -4.38 -3.22
C SER A 57 -10.81 -3.90 -3.33
N PRO A 58 -11.68 -4.63 -4.05
CA PRO A 58 -13.11 -4.36 -4.09
C PRO A 58 -13.88 -4.87 -2.85
N ASP A 59 -13.29 -5.77 -2.04
CA ASP A 59 -13.96 -6.42 -0.91
C ASP A 59 -13.24 -6.26 0.45
N GLY A 60 -12.04 -5.66 0.43
CA GLY A 60 -11.20 -5.45 1.60
C GLY A 60 -10.48 -6.70 2.10
N PHE A 61 -10.48 -7.80 1.34
CA PHE A 61 -9.88 -9.07 1.75
C PHE A 61 -9.03 -9.74 0.66
N ASN A 62 -9.45 -9.63 -0.59
CA ASN A 62 -8.67 -10.03 -1.76
C ASN A 62 -7.99 -8.78 -2.34
N TRP A 63 -6.66 -8.76 -2.32
CA TRP A 63 -5.86 -7.58 -2.68
C TRP A 63 -4.96 -7.86 -3.88
N LYS A 64 -4.94 -6.92 -4.83
CA LYS A 64 -4.07 -6.95 -6.01
C LYS A 64 -3.06 -5.81 -5.95
N LYS A 65 -1.85 -6.05 -6.46
CA LYS A 65 -0.83 -5.00 -6.61
C LYS A 65 -1.13 -4.18 -7.88
N ALA A 66 -1.44 -2.90 -7.71
CA ALA A 66 -1.69 -1.96 -8.81
C ALA A 66 -0.42 -1.24 -9.28
N GLY A 67 0.63 -1.22 -8.46
CA GLY A 67 1.93 -0.64 -8.78
C GLY A 67 2.88 -0.73 -7.58
N SER A 68 4.16 -0.45 -7.80
CA SER A 68 5.16 -0.47 -6.75
C SER A 68 6.31 0.51 -7.02
N TYR A 69 7.01 0.86 -5.95
CA TYR A 69 8.18 1.73 -5.97
C TYR A 69 9.30 1.09 -5.17
N LYS A 70 10.48 0.97 -5.76
CA LYS A 70 11.65 0.41 -5.11
C LYS A 70 12.15 1.33 -3.98
N LYS A 71 12.56 0.73 -2.86
CA LYS A 71 13.25 1.43 -1.78
C LYS A 71 14.54 2.06 -2.30
N ASP A 72 14.73 3.33 -1.96
CA ASP A 72 15.99 4.02 -2.22
C ASP A 72 17.10 3.42 -1.35
N ALA A 73 18.07 2.75 -1.99
CA ALA A 73 19.21 2.10 -1.34
C ALA A 73 20.35 3.08 -1.01
N TRP A 74 20.42 4.24 -1.68
CA TRP A 74 21.43 5.26 -1.40
C TRP A 74 21.19 5.95 -0.06
N ARG A 75 19.96 5.88 0.42
CA ARG A 75 19.52 6.45 1.68
C ARG A 75 19.43 5.37 2.75
N PRO A 76 20.40 5.30 3.69
CA PRO A 76 20.41 4.27 4.71
C PRO A 76 19.12 4.31 5.55
N MET A 77 18.49 3.15 5.71
CA MET A 77 17.24 2.94 6.46
C MET A 77 17.24 3.46 7.90
N LYS A 78 18.42 3.69 8.50
CA LYS A 78 18.56 4.23 9.86
C LYS A 78 18.45 5.76 9.92
N ILE A 79 18.65 6.44 8.80
CA ILE A 79 18.70 7.90 8.71
C ILE A 79 17.50 8.43 7.90
N PHE A 80 16.99 7.63 6.97
CA PHE A 80 15.87 7.98 6.10
C PHE A 80 14.68 7.05 6.30
N LYS A 81 13.47 7.53 5.93
CA LYS A 81 12.21 6.79 6.09
C LYS A 81 12.21 5.42 5.39
N TYR A 82 11.34 4.54 5.88
CA TYR A 82 11.22 3.12 5.49
C TYR A 82 10.54 2.86 4.13
N GLY A 83 10.72 3.73 3.13
CA GLY A 83 10.04 3.55 1.84
C GLY A 83 8.52 3.59 2.03
N VAL A 84 7.97 4.79 2.15
CA VAL A 84 6.59 5.02 2.56
C VAL A 84 5.82 5.63 1.40
N LEU A 85 4.61 5.11 1.17
CA LEU A 85 3.63 5.72 0.27
C LEU A 85 2.51 6.34 1.12
N ALA A 86 2.03 7.49 0.69
CA ALA A 86 0.89 8.17 1.30
C ALA A 86 0.01 8.80 0.21
N CYS A 87 -1.24 9.07 0.55
CA CYS A 87 -2.16 9.86 -0.26
C CYS A 87 -2.73 10.99 0.61
N PRO A 88 -3.24 12.09 0.01
CA PRO A 88 -3.97 13.09 0.76
C PRO A 88 -5.24 12.49 1.38
N SER A 89 -5.72 13.11 2.46
CA SER A 89 -7.07 12.89 2.93
C SER A 89 -8.08 13.57 2.00
N GLY A 90 -9.28 13.02 1.91
CA GLY A 90 -10.34 13.51 1.04
C GLY A 90 -10.79 12.47 0.01
N GLU A 91 -11.77 12.85 -0.80
CA GLU A 91 -12.28 12.00 -1.86
C GLU A 91 -11.25 11.88 -2.99
N MET A 92 -11.02 10.66 -3.46
CA MET A 92 -10.15 10.36 -4.61
C MET A 92 -10.91 9.48 -5.59
N SER A 93 -10.52 9.54 -6.86
CA SER A 93 -11.06 8.70 -7.93
C SER A 93 -9.97 7.79 -8.49
N ILE A 94 -10.37 6.64 -9.04
CA ILE A 94 -9.45 5.80 -9.82
C ILE A 94 -8.82 6.54 -11.01
N ASP A 95 -9.51 7.54 -11.58
CA ASP A 95 -9.01 8.32 -12.71
C ASP A 95 -8.05 9.46 -12.29
N GLU A 96 -8.15 9.88 -11.03
CA GLU A 96 -7.41 11.01 -10.46
C GLU A 96 -6.92 10.69 -9.05
N PHE A 97 -6.00 9.72 -8.95
CA PHE A 97 -5.44 9.28 -7.69
C PHE A 97 -4.12 10.02 -7.40
N TYR A 98 -3.99 10.59 -6.21
CA TYR A 98 -2.80 11.33 -5.83
C TYR A 98 -2.03 10.53 -4.79
N LEU A 99 -0.72 10.38 -5.00
CA LEU A 99 0.15 9.77 -4.00
C LEU A 99 1.50 10.48 -3.91
N SER A 100 2.13 10.35 -2.75
CA SER A 100 3.48 10.84 -2.47
C SER A 100 4.33 9.73 -1.87
N GLY A 101 5.65 9.90 -1.95
CA GLY A 101 6.60 8.89 -1.49
C GLY A 101 7.76 9.47 -0.69
N GLU A 102 8.29 8.67 0.22
CA GLU A 102 9.47 9.02 1.02
C GLU A 102 10.41 7.82 1.12
N GLY A 103 11.69 8.04 0.80
CA GLY A 103 12.70 6.98 0.74
C GLY A 103 12.49 6.00 -0.41
N LEU A 104 11.82 6.42 -1.50
CA LEU A 104 11.49 5.61 -2.67
C LEU A 104 12.13 6.16 -3.94
N VAL A 105 12.67 5.28 -4.77
CA VAL A 105 13.29 5.66 -6.05
C VAL A 105 12.24 6.33 -6.94
N GLY A 106 12.56 7.53 -7.44
CA GLY A 106 11.70 8.29 -8.35
C GLY A 106 10.57 9.09 -7.68
N LEU A 107 10.18 8.75 -6.44
CA LEU A 107 9.05 9.37 -5.74
C LEU A 107 9.42 10.08 -4.43
N ASP A 108 10.65 9.94 -3.93
CA ASP A 108 11.10 10.62 -2.71
C ASP A 108 10.89 12.14 -2.74
N GLY A 109 10.11 12.66 -1.78
CA GLY A 109 9.82 14.07 -1.65
C GLY A 109 8.90 14.64 -2.73
N LYS A 110 8.23 13.77 -3.51
CA LYS A 110 7.36 14.17 -4.63
C LYS A 110 5.94 13.66 -4.42
N SER A 111 5.01 14.40 -5.00
CA SER A 111 3.62 13.98 -5.20
C SER A 111 3.36 13.80 -6.69
N VAL A 112 2.60 12.78 -7.04
CA VAL A 112 2.21 12.46 -8.41
C VAL A 112 0.71 12.23 -8.49
N LYS A 113 0.14 12.57 -9.64
CA LYS A 113 -1.21 12.18 -10.05
C LYS A 113 -1.09 10.96 -10.95
N VAL A 114 -1.84 9.91 -10.65
CA VAL A 114 -1.88 8.66 -11.41
C VAL A 114 -3.32 8.24 -11.67
N ARG A 115 -3.47 7.33 -12.64
CA ARG A 115 -4.71 6.59 -12.86
C ARG A 115 -4.49 5.14 -12.43
N ILE A 116 -5.43 4.59 -11.66
CA ILE A 116 -5.48 3.17 -11.35
C ILE A 116 -6.11 2.46 -12.55
N GLY A 117 -5.39 1.49 -13.12
CA GLY A 117 -5.86 0.71 -14.27
C GLY A 117 -7.17 -0.03 -13.99
N LYS A 118 -8.08 -0.10 -14.97
CA LYS A 118 -9.31 -0.89 -14.82
C LYS A 118 -9.06 -2.39 -14.95
N ASP A 119 -7.95 -2.75 -15.59
CA ASP A 119 -7.43 -4.11 -15.76
C ASP A 119 -7.00 -4.76 -14.43
N VAL A 120 -6.75 -3.95 -13.39
CA VAL A 120 -6.42 -4.44 -12.05
C VAL A 120 -7.64 -4.49 -11.10
N LEU A 121 -8.83 -4.07 -11.55
CA LEU A 121 -10.08 -4.18 -10.78
C LEU A 121 -10.61 -5.63 -10.72
#